data_AF-A0A3D2KJN1-F1
#
_entry.id   AF-A0A3D2KJN1-F1
#
_cell.length_a   1.000
_cell.length_b   1.000
_cell.length_c   1.000
_cell.angle_alpha   90.00
_cell.angle_beta   90.00
_cell.angle_gamma   90.00
#
_symmetry.space_group_name_H-M   'P 1'
#
loop_
_entity.id
_entity.type
_entity.pdbx_description
1 polymer ?
#
loop_
_entity_poly.entity_id
_entity_poly.type
_entity_poly.pdbx_seq_one_letter_code
_entity_poly.pdbx_strand_id
1 'polypeptide(L)'
;GPVLPIALGAAFLGIAAGYVLYGTRLFDRAAFIRAFRPVYTLLKNKYYLDEVYGFLFVRPAVRLAELCGVFDLRVIDGAVNGVAAVTVETSRAAGEFDNVVIDGAVNGVAHGAVVGGRGLRRVHTGQVQGYMAAIFAGAVVSLAALLWVLL
;
A
#
# COMPACT_ATOMS: atom_id res chain seq x y z
N GLY A 1 -46.49 34.87 32.39
CA GLY A 1 -47.29 33.92 33.20
C GLY A 1 -46.67 33.73 34.57
N PRO A 2 -47.40 33.17 35.56
CA PRO A 2 -46.93 32.99 36.94
C PRO A 2 -45.70 32.07 37.09
N VAL A 3 -45.27 31.42 36.01
CA VAL A 3 -44.16 30.47 35.99
C VAL A 3 -42.80 31.13 36.31
N LEU A 4 -42.60 32.40 35.92
CA LEU A 4 -41.32 33.10 36.11
C LEU A 4 -40.97 33.33 37.59
N PRO A 5 -41.86 33.91 38.44
CA PRO A 5 -41.56 34.08 39.87
C PRO A 5 -41.44 32.74 40.60
N ILE A 6 -42.19 31.70 40.20
CA ILE A 6 -42.08 30.35 40.77
C ILE A 6 -40.71 29.74 40.47
N ALA A 7 -40.25 29.84 39.21
CA ALA A 7 -38.94 29.34 38.80
C ALA A 7 -37.78 30.07 39.49
N LEU A 8 -37.86 31.40 39.59
CA LEU A 8 -36.86 32.21 40.30
C LEU A 8 -36.84 31.85 41.79
N GLY A 9 -38.01 31.74 42.44
CA GLY A 9 -38.11 31.33 43.84
C GLY A 9 -37.52 29.93 44.09
N ALA A 10 -37.83 28.96 43.23
CA ALA A 10 -37.27 27.61 43.30
C ALA A 10 -35.74 27.58 43.09
N ALA A 11 -35.22 28.38 42.17
CA ALA A 11 -33.79 28.49 41.91
C ALA A 11 -33.04 29.09 43.11
N PHE A 12 -33.55 30.20 43.68
CA PHE A 12 -32.97 30.80 44.88
C PHE A 12 -33.04 29.86 46.09
N LEU A 13 -34.13 29.11 46.25
CA LEU A 13 -34.25 28.07 47.27
C LEU A 13 -33.22 26.95 47.09
N GLY A 14 -33.02 26.48 45.86
CA GLY A 14 -32.02 25.45 45.57
C GLY A 14 -30.59 25.91 45.87
N ILE A 15 -30.26 27.15 45.51
CA ILE A 15 -28.95 27.76 45.79
C ILE A 15 -28.76 27.95 47.30
N ALA A 16 -29.77 28.47 48.00
CA ALA A 16 -29.71 28.65 49.45
C ALA A 16 -29.56 27.31 50.18
N ALA A 17 -30.31 26.27 49.77
CA ALA A 17 -30.18 24.92 50.32
C ALA A 17 -28.78 24.33 50.06
N GLY A 18 -28.24 24.52 48.84
CA GLY A 18 -26.87 24.14 48.50
C GLY A 18 -25.84 24.86 49.36
N TYR A 19 -25.98 26.18 49.55
CA TYR A 19 -25.07 26.98 50.38
C TYR A 19 -25.11 26.58 51.86
N VAL A 20 -26.28 26.25 52.41
CA VAL A 20 -26.38 25.77 53.79
C VAL A 20 -25.74 24.39 53.95
N LEU A 21 -26.05 23.43 53.06
CA LEU A 21 -25.50 22.07 53.08
C LEU A 21 -23.98 22.03 52.81
N TYR A 22 -23.48 22.92 51.95
CA TYR A 22 -22.08 22.92 51.54
C TYR A 22 -21.19 23.95 52.26
N GLY A 23 -21.73 25.12 52.60
CA GLY A 23 -20.99 26.25 53.15
C GLY A 23 -21.00 26.34 54.68
N THR A 24 -21.99 25.76 55.36
CA THR A 24 -22.02 25.75 56.84
C THR A 24 -21.50 24.41 57.37
N ARG A 25 -20.60 24.44 58.36
CA ARG A 25 -20.14 23.26 59.11
C ARG A 25 -21.20 22.73 60.12
N LEU A 26 -22.43 23.24 60.06
CA LEU A 26 -23.50 22.93 61.02
C LEU A 26 -24.16 21.57 60.77
N PHE A 27 -24.02 21.00 59.57
CA PHE A 27 -24.55 19.69 59.22
C PHE A 27 -23.42 18.69 58.93
N ASP A 28 -23.42 17.58 59.66
CA ASP A 28 -22.50 16.48 59.38
C ASP A 28 -22.93 15.78 58.08
N ARG A 29 -22.27 16.16 56.98
CA ARG A 29 -22.46 15.54 55.66
C ARG A 29 -22.31 14.03 55.72
N ALA A 30 -21.45 13.51 56.59
CA ALA A 30 -21.25 12.08 56.74
C ALA A 30 -22.45 11.37 57.39
N ALA A 31 -23.26 12.07 58.20
CA ALA A 31 -24.50 11.55 58.74
C ALA A 31 -25.61 11.51 57.67
N PHE A 32 -25.75 12.58 56.86
CA PHE A 32 -26.72 12.64 55.76
C PHE A 32 -26.43 11.62 54.66
N ILE A 33 -25.16 11.48 54.26
CA ILE A 33 -24.72 10.46 53.29
C ILE A 33 -24.94 9.04 53.82
N ARG A 34 -24.82 8.81 55.14
CA ARG A 34 -25.13 7.50 55.75
C ARG A 34 -26.61 7.17 55.68
N ALA A 35 -27.47 8.14 56.00
CA ALA A 35 -28.92 7.96 55.98
C ALA A 35 -29.43 7.64 54.57
N PHE A 36 -28.87 8.29 53.54
CA PHE A 36 -29.24 8.08 52.13
C PHE A 36 -28.21 7.27 51.33
N ARG A 37 -27.39 6.45 52.00
CA ARG A 37 -26.31 5.68 51.37
C ARG A 37 -26.71 4.96 50.07
N PRO A 38 -27.82 4.19 49.99
CA PRO A 38 -28.18 3.48 48.76
C PRO A 38 -28.49 4.42 47.58
N VAL A 39 -29.20 5.51 47.83
CA VAL A 39 -29.50 6.54 46.81
C VAL A 39 -28.23 7.27 46.40
N TYR A 40 -27.41 7.64 47.38
CA TYR A 40 -26.12 8.29 47.14
C TYR A 40 -25.19 7.40 46.31
N THR A 41 -25.12 6.10 46.57
CA THR A 41 -24.30 5.16 45.77
C THR A 41 -24.82 4.99 44.36
N LEU A 42 -26.15 4.96 44.16
CA LEU A 42 -26.74 4.89 42.82
C LEU A 42 -26.43 6.15 42.01
N LEU A 43 -26.64 7.34 42.57
CA LEU A 43 -26.33 8.60 41.90
C LEU A 43 -24.82 8.77 41.69
N LYS A 44 -24.00 8.38 42.68
CA LYS A 44 -22.53 8.45 42.59
C LYS A 44 -21.99 7.55 41.48
N ASN A 45 -22.56 6.36 41.31
CA ASN A 45 -22.19 5.43 40.26
C ASN A 45 -22.95 5.69 38.95
N LYS A 46 -23.50 6.89 38.74
CA LYS A 46 -24.27 7.27 37.54
C LYS A 46 -25.30 6.21 37.11
N TYR A 47 -26.04 5.68 38.07
CA TYR A 47 -27.05 4.65 37.85
C TYR A 47 -26.53 3.33 37.26
N TYR A 48 -25.22 3.07 37.34
CA TYR A 48 -24.55 1.90 36.75
C TYR A 48 -24.76 1.77 35.22
N LEU A 49 -25.16 2.85 34.55
CA LEU A 49 -25.45 2.83 33.12
C LEU A 49 -24.17 2.59 32.30
N ASP A 50 -23.06 3.17 32.74
CA ASP A 50 -21.76 3.03 32.08
C ASP A 50 -21.29 1.56 32.12
N GLU A 51 -21.46 0.86 33.24
CA GLU A 51 -21.09 -0.55 33.39
C GLU A 51 -21.99 -1.49 32.59
N VAL A 52 -23.31 -1.25 32.61
CA VAL A 52 -24.26 -2.05 31.82
C VAL A 52 -24.03 -1.84 30.33
N TYR A 53 -23.82 -0.60 29.88
CA TYR A 53 -23.50 -0.31 28.49
C TYR A 53 -22.15 -0.92 28.07
N GLY A 54 -21.15 -0.81 28.95
CA GLY A 54 -19.85 -1.42 28.76
C GLY A 54 -19.92 -2.94 28.61
N PHE A 55 -20.72 -3.60 29.44
CA PHE A 55 -20.91 -5.04 29.41
C PHE A 55 -21.73 -5.51 28.21
N LEU A 56 -22.85 -4.83 27.93
CA LEU A 56 -23.84 -5.27 26.95
C LEU A 56 -23.44 -4.91 25.51
N PHE A 57 -22.77 -3.78 25.29
CA PHE A 57 -22.44 -3.28 23.96
C PHE A 57 -20.94 -3.23 23.70
N VAL A 58 -20.16 -2.61 24.59
CA VAL A 58 -18.73 -2.32 24.31
C VAL A 58 -17.90 -3.59 24.27
N ARG A 59 -17.93 -4.40 25.34
CA ARG A 59 -17.14 -5.65 25.44
C ARG A 59 -17.42 -6.63 24.30
N PRO A 60 -18.67 -6.96 23.94
CA PRO A 60 -18.92 -7.86 22.82
C PRO A 60 -18.52 -7.24 21.48
N ALA A 61 -18.72 -5.93 21.27
CA ALA A 61 -18.26 -5.27 20.05
C ALA A 61 -16.74 -5.34 19.88
N VAL A 62 -15.97 -5.09 20.95
CA VAL A 62 -14.50 -5.20 20.93
C VAL A 62 -14.05 -6.62 20.65
N ARG A 63 -14.66 -7.63 21.27
CA ARG A 63 -14.34 -9.04 21.00
C ARG A 63 -14.61 -9.43 19.54
N LEU A 64 -15.72 -8.96 18.97
CA LEU A 64 -16.01 -9.19 17.55
C LEU A 64 -14.98 -8.50 16.65
N ALA A 65 -14.57 -7.28 16.99
CA ALA A 65 -13.53 -6.56 16.27
C ALA A 65 -12.18 -7.30 16.33
N GLU A 66 -11.80 -7.81 17.51
CA GLU A 66 -10.59 -8.64 17.69
C GLU A 66 -10.64 -9.92 16.85
N LEU A 67 -11.80 -10.60 16.81
CA LEU A 67 -11.99 -11.78 15.96
C LEU A 67 -11.85 -11.45 14.47
N CYS A 68 -12.45 -10.35 14.02
CA CYS A 68 -12.27 -9.86 12.65
C CYS A 68 -10.80 -9.53 12.36
N GLY A 69 -10.08 -8.93 13.31
CA GLY A 69 -8.65 -8.65 13.18
C GLY A 69 -7.81 -9.92 13.03
N VAL A 70 -8.10 -10.98 13.81
CA VAL A 70 -7.42 -12.27 13.66
C VAL A 70 -7.73 -12.91 12.31
N PHE A 71 -8.95 -12.77 11.81
CA PHE A 71 -9.32 -13.27 10.49
C PHE A 71 -8.57 -12.55 9.37
N ASP A 72 -8.50 -11.21 9.42
CA ASP A 72 -7.76 -10.40 8.46
C ASP A 72 -6.27 -10.80 8.41
N LEU A 73 -5.61 -10.86 9.57
CA LEU A 73 -4.19 -11.20 9.67
C LEU A 73 -3.87 -12.65 9.25
N ARG A 74 -4.81 -13.58 9.34
CA ARG A 74 -4.55 -14.99 8.97
C ARG A 74 -4.98 -15.31 7.56
N VAL A 75 -6.16 -14.85 7.16
CA VAL A 75 -6.78 -15.25 5.90
C VAL A 75 -6.45 -14.25 4.81
N ILE A 76 -6.65 -12.96 5.07
CA ILE A 76 -6.42 -11.92 4.05
C ILE A 76 -4.93 -11.77 3.81
N ASP A 77 -4.14 -11.59 4.87
CA ASP A 77 -2.68 -11.47 4.73
C ASP A 77 -2.05 -12.75 4.15
N GLY A 78 -2.53 -13.92 4.57
CA GLY A 78 -2.11 -15.21 4.01
C GLY A 78 -2.39 -15.32 2.50
N ALA A 79 -3.57 -14.89 2.05
CA ALA A 79 -3.94 -14.88 0.64
C ALA A 79 -3.06 -13.91 -0.17
N VAL A 80 -2.82 -12.70 0.35
CA VAL A 80 -1.97 -11.69 -0.30
C VAL A 80 -0.54 -12.20 -0.45
N ASN A 81 0.04 -12.76 0.62
CA ASN A 81 1.37 -13.35 0.59
C ASN A 81 1.46 -14.54 -0.38
N GLY A 82 0.40 -15.35 -0.48
CA GLY A 82 0.32 -16.44 -1.46
C GLY A 82 0.34 -15.93 -2.91
N VAL A 83 -0.46 -14.90 -3.21
CA VAL A 83 -0.47 -14.26 -4.54
C VAL A 83 0.89 -13.63 -4.86
N ALA A 84 1.52 -12.97 -3.88
CA ALA A 84 2.83 -12.37 -4.04
C ALA A 84 3.90 -13.44 -4.34
N ALA A 85 3.89 -14.56 -3.61
CA ALA A 85 4.81 -15.67 -3.86
C ALA A 85 4.67 -16.22 -5.28
N VAL A 86 3.44 -16.47 -5.75
CA VAL A 86 3.20 -16.94 -7.12
C VAL A 86 3.67 -15.93 -8.17
N THR A 87 3.44 -14.64 -7.92
CA THR A 87 3.87 -13.58 -8.84
C THR A 87 5.39 -13.53 -8.93
N VAL A 88 6.10 -13.58 -7.80
CA VAL A 88 7.57 -13.56 -7.75
C VAL A 88 8.17 -14.77 -8.45
N GLU A 89 7.63 -15.97 -8.21
CA GLU A 89 8.11 -17.18 -8.88
C GLU A 89 7.87 -17.12 -10.40
N THR A 90 6.70 -16.59 -10.82
CA THR A 90 6.40 -16.38 -12.25
C THR A 90 7.35 -15.35 -12.87
N SER A 91 7.65 -14.26 -12.17
CA SER A 91 8.61 -13.24 -12.62
C SER A 91 10.03 -13.77 -12.72
N ARG A 92 10.45 -14.64 -11.80
CA ARG A 92 11.76 -15.31 -11.87
C ARG A 92 11.85 -16.21 -13.09
N ALA A 93 10.84 -17.06 -13.31
CA ALA A 93 10.80 -17.94 -14.47
C ALA A 93 10.82 -17.16 -15.80
N ALA A 94 10.06 -16.06 -15.88
CA ALA A 94 10.10 -15.17 -17.04
C ALA A 94 11.49 -14.52 -17.24
N GLY A 95 12.14 -14.08 -16.15
CA GLY A 95 13.48 -13.51 -16.22
C GLY A 95 14.55 -14.53 -16.65
N GLU A 96 14.46 -15.78 -16.20
CA GLU A 96 15.35 -16.84 -16.69
C GLU A 96 15.14 -17.13 -18.19
N PHE A 97 13.89 -17.12 -18.65
CA PHE A 97 13.58 -17.26 -20.07
C PHE A 97 14.21 -16.14 -20.91
N ASP A 98 14.10 -14.89 -20.46
CA ASP A 98 14.72 -13.74 -21.14
C ASP A 98 16.25 -13.91 -21.22
N ASN A 99 16.91 -14.23 -20.12
CA ASN A 99 18.38 -14.38 -20.08
C ASN A 99 18.90 -15.58 -20.91
N VAL A 100 18.12 -16.65 -21.05
CA VAL A 100 18.56 -17.83 -21.81
C VAL A 100 18.19 -17.70 -23.28
N VAL A 101 16.95 -17.34 -23.58
CA VAL A 101 16.40 -17.38 -24.93
C VAL A 101 16.65 -16.08 -25.66
N ILE A 102 16.33 -14.94 -25.04
CA ILE A 102 16.47 -13.63 -25.69
C ILE A 102 17.95 -13.28 -25.83
N ASP A 103 18.71 -13.30 -24.74
CA ASP A 103 20.15 -13.00 -24.81
C ASP A 103 20.90 -14.03 -25.67
N GLY A 104 20.52 -15.31 -25.61
CA GLY A 104 21.07 -16.34 -26.49
C GLY A 104 20.85 -16.04 -27.97
N ALA A 105 19.62 -15.65 -28.34
CA ALA A 105 19.27 -15.27 -29.70
C ALA A 105 20.00 -13.99 -30.13
N VAL A 106 20.00 -12.95 -29.31
CA VAL A 106 20.66 -11.66 -29.59
C VAL A 106 22.17 -11.86 -29.76
N ASN A 107 22.81 -12.58 -28.84
CA ASN A 107 24.24 -12.88 -28.93
C ASN A 107 24.56 -13.74 -30.16
N GLY A 108 23.70 -14.71 -30.51
CA GLY A 108 23.85 -15.51 -31.72
C GLY A 108 23.82 -14.67 -32.99
N VAL A 109 22.84 -13.77 -33.10
CA VAL A 109 22.72 -12.83 -34.23
C VAL A 109 23.93 -11.89 -34.29
N ALA A 110 24.32 -11.31 -33.15
CA ALA A 110 25.49 -10.43 -33.06
C ALA A 110 26.78 -11.17 -33.47
N HIS A 111 26.96 -12.41 -33.01
CA HIS A 111 28.13 -13.21 -33.37
C HIS A 111 28.16 -13.54 -34.86
N GLY A 112 27.00 -13.90 -35.43
CA GLY A 112 26.85 -14.12 -36.88
C GLY A 112 27.20 -12.87 -37.70
N ALA A 113 26.70 -11.71 -37.29
CA ALA A 113 27.01 -10.43 -37.94
C ALA A 113 28.52 -10.09 -37.84
N VAL A 114 29.14 -10.30 -36.68
CA VAL A 114 30.57 -10.04 -36.48
C VAL A 114 31.44 -11.00 -37.28
N VAL A 115 31.11 -12.29 -37.31
CA VAL A 115 31.84 -13.28 -38.11
C VAL A 115 31.70 -12.99 -39.60
N GLY A 116 30.48 -12.68 -40.07
CA GLY A 116 30.22 -12.26 -41.44
C GLY A 116 31.02 -11.01 -41.82
N GLY A 117 30.97 -9.98 -40.98
CA GLY A 117 31.72 -8.73 -41.18
C GLY A 117 33.24 -8.95 -41.17
N ARG A 118 33.77 -9.81 -40.30
CA ARG A 118 35.19 -10.19 -40.30
C ARG A 118 35.59 -10.96 -41.57
N GLY A 119 34.72 -11.83 -42.07
CA GLY A 119 34.91 -12.53 -43.34
C GLY A 119 34.96 -11.56 -44.51
N LEU A 120 33.98 -10.67 -44.59
CA LEU A 120 33.93 -9.61 -45.61
C LEU A 120 35.12 -8.67 -45.52
N ARG A 121 35.58 -8.35 -44.30
CA ARG A 121 36.78 -7.53 -44.09
C ARG A 121 38.04 -8.16 -44.68
N ARG A 122 38.16 -9.49 -44.75
CA ARG A 122 39.32 -10.14 -45.41
C ARG A 122 39.34 -9.90 -46.93
N VAL A 123 38.19 -9.62 -47.54
CA VAL A 123 38.09 -9.24 -48.95
C VAL A 123 38.60 -7.80 -49.18
N HIS A 124 38.58 -6.95 -48.14
CA HIS A 124 39.17 -5.61 -48.17
C HIS A 124 40.65 -5.67 -47.73
N THR A 125 41.56 -5.84 -48.69
CA THR A 125 43.01 -6.02 -48.47
C THR A 125 43.77 -4.75 -48.05
N GLY A 126 43.11 -3.57 -48.07
CA GLY A 126 43.68 -2.29 -47.61
C GLY A 126 44.82 -1.73 -48.47
N GLN A 127 45.21 -2.43 -49.55
CA GLN A 127 46.24 -1.99 -50.49
C GLN A 127 45.62 -1.16 -51.61
N VAL A 128 46.00 0.12 -51.70
CA VAL A 128 45.50 1.07 -52.73
C VAL A 128 45.69 0.53 -54.16
N GLN A 129 46.77 -0.21 -54.39
CA GLN A 129 47.06 -0.85 -55.68
C GLN A 129 46.03 -1.92 -56.08
N GLY A 130 45.51 -2.68 -55.10
CA GLY A 130 44.47 -3.68 -55.34
C GLY A 130 43.14 -3.06 -55.75
N TYR A 131 42.78 -1.92 -55.16
CA TYR A 131 41.60 -1.15 -55.57
C TYR A 131 41.74 -0.60 -56.98
N MET A 132 42.91 -0.04 -57.32
CA MET A 132 43.18 0.48 -58.67
C MET A 132 43.08 -0.63 -59.73
N ALA A 133 43.63 -1.81 -59.45
CA ALA A 133 43.54 -2.96 -60.35
C ALA A 133 42.10 -3.47 -60.51
N ALA A 134 41.34 -3.56 -59.41
CA ALA A 134 39.94 -3.99 -59.45
C ALA A 134 39.04 -3.03 -60.23
N ILE A 135 39.22 -1.71 -60.05
CA ILE A 135 38.48 -0.69 -60.80
C ILE A 135 38.82 -0.77 -62.29
N PHE A 136 40.10 -0.92 -62.65
CA PHE A 136 40.51 -1.04 -64.05
C PHE A 136 39.94 -2.30 -64.71
N ALA A 137 40.05 -3.46 -64.04
CA ALA A 137 39.47 -4.71 -64.52
C ALA A 137 37.94 -4.60 -64.67
N GLY A 138 37.27 -3.99 -63.69
CA GLY A 138 35.84 -3.72 -63.73
C GLY A 138 35.44 -2.86 -64.93
N ALA A 139 36.15 -1.75 -65.16
CA ALA A 139 35.90 -0.87 -66.30
C ALA A 139 36.07 -1.60 -67.65
N VAL A 140 37.10 -2.42 -67.80
CA VAL A 140 37.33 -3.24 -69.01
C VAL A 140 36.20 -4.25 -69.22
N VAL A 141 35.78 -4.95 -68.17
CA VAL A 141 34.66 -5.91 -68.24
C VAL A 141 33.35 -5.20 -68.59
N SER A 142 33.05 -4.07 -67.96
CA SER A 142 31.85 -3.27 -68.28
C SER A 142 31.85 -2.80 -69.73
N LEU A 143 33.00 -2.35 -70.24
CA LEU A 143 33.12 -1.86 -71.62
C LEU A 143 33.00 -3.01 -72.64
N ALA A 144 33.60 -4.16 -72.36
CA ALA A 144 33.44 -5.36 -73.17
C ALA A 144 31.99 -5.87 -73.18
N ALA A 145 31.31 -5.85 -72.03
CA ALA A 145 29.90 -6.21 -71.92
C ALA A 145 29.00 -5.24 -72.70
N LEU A 146 29.27 -3.93 -72.63
CA LEU A 146 28.54 -2.92 -73.41
C LEU A 146 28.75 -3.11 -74.90
N LEU A 147 29.99 -3.32 -75.34
CA LEU A 147 30.30 -3.59 -76.74
C LEU A 147 29.63 -4.87 -77.23
N TRP A 148 29.62 -5.93 -76.43
CA TRP A 148 28.91 -7.18 -76.74
C TRP A 148 27.39 -6.98 -76.87
N VAL A 149 26.80 -6.10 -76.04
CA VAL A 149 25.36 -5.80 -76.10
C VAL A 149 25.01 -4.91 -77.30
N LEU A 150 25.97 -4.13 -77.81
CA LEU A 150 25.76 -3.14 -78.86
C LEU A 150 26.08 -3.69 -80.27
N LEU A 151 26.85 -4.78 -80.36
CA LEU A 151 27.15 -5.57 -81.57
C LEU A 151 26.13 -6.69 -81.78
#